data_AF-A0A7C3TRP6-F1
#
_entry.id   AF-A0A7C3TRP6-F1
#
_cell.length_a   1.000
_cell.length_b   1.000
_cell.length_c   1.000
_cell.angle_alpha   90.00
_cell.angle_beta   90.00
_cell.angle_gamma   90.00
#
_symmetry.space_group_name_H-M   'P 1'
#
loop_
_entity.id
_entity.type
_entity.pdbx_description
1 polymer ?
#
loop_
_entity_poly.entity_id
_entity_poly.type
_entity_poly.pdbx_seq_one_letter_code
_entity_poly.pdbx_strand_id
1 'polypeptide(L)'
;MIFRVDAIKPETYSYIRNKANLSVVLENIQRFLSLNPENKNRTFVQFVKLRENLEEMEEFWRFWTSQNVGVIIQKFNDYAGKFKPELKVADLSPLNRTFCWHMSRDLTILADGRVPVCRQDFDGFKTVGNLVSDSISSVWKKLEPYYIENYYNKWNNDNSLNPLCEFCDEWYVFNF
;
A
#
# COMPACT_ATOMS: atom_id res chain seq x y z
N MET A 1 14.03 -6.30 -3.89
CA MET A 1 13.02 -7.28 -3.43
C MET A 1 12.40 -6.76 -2.14
N ILE A 2 11.09 -6.95 -1.93
CA ILE A 2 10.41 -6.56 -0.68
C ILE A 2 9.71 -7.79 -0.09
N PHE A 3 10.05 -8.16 1.15
CA PHE A 3 9.41 -9.22 1.91
C PHE A 3 8.48 -8.62 2.96
N ARG A 4 7.19 -8.98 2.94
CA ARG A 4 6.24 -8.51 3.96
C ARG A 4 6.26 -9.45 5.16
N VAL A 5 6.67 -8.94 6.32
CA VAL A 5 6.86 -9.75 7.53
C VAL A 5 5.94 -9.28 8.66
N ASP A 6 5.82 -7.97 8.90
CA ASP A 6 4.88 -7.37 9.87
C ASP A 6 4.97 -7.83 11.34
N ALA A 7 5.92 -8.68 11.72
CA ALA A 7 6.16 -9.09 13.10
C ALA A 7 7.56 -9.68 13.26
N ILE A 8 8.07 -9.73 14.49
CA ILE A 8 9.30 -10.45 14.86
C ILE A 8 9.02 -11.62 15.81
N LYS A 9 7.87 -11.62 16.50
CA LYS A 9 7.45 -12.74 17.36
C LYS A 9 6.56 -13.72 16.61
N PRO A 10 6.77 -15.05 16.75
CA PRO A 10 5.97 -16.06 16.08
C PRO A 10 4.46 -15.96 16.37
N GLU A 11 4.09 -15.62 17.60
CA GLU A 11 2.69 -15.52 18.04
C GLU A 11 1.97 -14.38 17.31
N THR A 12 2.59 -13.19 17.29
CA THR A 12 2.07 -12.01 16.60
C THR A 12 2.00 -12.22 15.10
N TYR A 13 3.03 -12.81 14.50
CA TYR A 13 3.03 -13.17 13.08
C TYR A 13 1.88 -14.13 12.75
N SER A 14 1.73 -15.21 13.52
CA SER A 14 0.69 -16.21 13.36
C SER A 14 -0.72 -15.58 13.48
N TYR A 15 -0.90 -14.66 14.44
CA TYR A 15 -2.15 -13.92 14.60
C TYR A 15 -2.47 -13.05 13.36
N ILE A 16 -1.53 -12.21 12.92
CA ILE A 16 -1.74 -11.28 11.80
C ILE A 16 -1.86 -12.01 10.46
N ARG A 17 -1.14 -13.11 10.27
CA ARG A 17 -1.01 -13.84 8.99
C ARG A 17 -1.80 -15.14 8.94
N ASN A 18 -2.85 -15.27 9.75
CA ASN A 18 -3.78 -16.40 9.74
C ASN A 18 -3.07 -17.77 9.89
N LYS A 19 -2.40 -17.97 11.03
CA LYS A 19 -1.68 -19.19 11.42
C LYS A 19 -0.46 -19.53 10.55
N ALA A 20 0.10 -18.55 9.85
CA ALA A 20 1.34 -18.73 9.12
C ALA A 20 2.54 -18.86 10.07
N ASN A 21 3.61 -19.51 9.60
CA ASN A 21 4.82 -19.75 10.38
C ASN A 21 5.91 -18.72 10.05
N LEU A 22 6.31 -17.93 11.04
CA LEU A 22 7.37 -16.93 10.91
C LEU A 22 8.72 -17.56 10.56
N SER A 23 9.06 -18.73 11.12
CA SER A 23 10.37 -19.35 10.89
C SER A 23 10.61 -19.65 9.41
N VAL A 24 9.60 -20.16 8.72
CA VAL A 24 9.62 -20.42 7.28
C VAL A 24 9.91 -19.15 6.48
N VAL A 25 9.30 -18.03 6.88
CA VAL A 25 9.49 -16.74 6.20
C VAL A 25 10.91 -16.22 6.42
N LEU A 26 11.42 -16.29 7.65
CA LEU A 26 12.78 -15.88 7.99
C LEU A 26 13.81 -16.74 7.24
N GLU A 27 13.63 -18.06 7.22
CA GLU A 27 14.48 -19.00 6.47
C GLU A 27 14.49 -18.69 4.97
N ASN A 28 13.32 -18.41 4.38
CA ASN A 28 13.22 -18.02 2.97
C ASN A 28 13.95 -16.70 2.68
N ILE A 29 13.87 -15.73 3.58
CA ILE A 29 14.59 -14.46 3.44
C ILE A 29 16.10 -14.69 3.53
N GLN A 30 16.57 -15.46 4.52
CA GLN A 30 17.99 -15.79 4.66
C GLN A 30 18.53 -16.55 3.44
N ARG A 31 17.76 -17.51 2.94
CA ARG A 31 18.10 -18.24 1.71
C ARG A 31 18.14 -17.33 0.50
N PHE A 32 17.20 -16.39 0.36
CA PHE A 32 17.22 -15.42 -0.72
C PHE A 32 18.49 -14.54 -0.64
N LEU A 33 18.82 -14.04 0.55
CA LEU A 33 20.00 -13.20 0.78
C LEU A 33 21.32 -13.95 0.52
N SER A 34 21.41 -15.23 0.90
CA SER A 34 22.60 -16.04 0.67
C SER A 34 22.81 -16.39 -0.80
N LEU A 35 21.72 -16.59 -1.56
CA LEU A 35 21.77 -16.84 -3.00
C LEU A 35 21.99 -15.56 -3.82
N ASN A 36 21.71 -14.37 -3.26
CA ASN A 36 21.78 -13.08 -3.96
C ASN A 36 22.52 -12.02 -3.12
N PRO A 37 23.81 -12.25 -2.77
CA PRO A 37 24.56 -11.36 -1.89
C PRO A 37 24.66 -9.92 -2.42
N GLU A 38 24.74 -9.74 -3.74
CA GLU A 38 24.74 -8.43 -4.41
C GLU A 38 23.43 -7.66 -4.24
N ASN A 39 22.31 -8.37 -4.01
CA ASN A 39 20.99 -7.79 -3.82
C ASN A 39 20.69 -7.44 -2.37
N LYS A 40 21.62 -7.67 -1.43
CA LYS A 40 21.42 -7.37 -0.01
C LYS A 40 21.02 -5.91 0.23
N ASN A 41 21.71 -4.96 -0.43
CA ASN A 41 21.41 -3.52 -0.35
C ASN A 41 20.16 -3.09 -1.15
N ARG A 42 19.51 -4.01 -1.87
CA ARG A 42 18.29 -3.80 -2.65
C ARG A 42 17.13 -4.65 -2.13
N THR A 43 17.32 -5.28 -0.96
CA THR A 43 16.34 -6.12 -0.30
C THR A 43 15.80 -5.38 0.90
N PHE A 44 14.48 -5.37 1.00
CA PHE A 44 13.76 -4.72 2.07
C PHE A 44 12.85 -5.72 2.74
N VAL A 45 12.68 -5.56 4.04
CA VAL A 45 11.58 -6.14 4.77
C VAL A 45 10.57 -5.05 5.09
N GLN A 46 9.30 -5.40 5.04
CA GLN A 46 8.21 -4.47 5.26
C GLN A 46 7.44 -4.85 6.53
N PHE A 47 7.07 -3.81 7.26
CA PHE A 47 6.24 -3.86 8.46
C PHE A 47 5.11 -2.85 8.35
N VAL A 48 3.87 -3.34 8.29
CA VAL A 48 2.67 -2.51 8.42
C VAL A 48 2.37 -2.31 9.89
N LYS A 49 2.29 -1.05 10.33
CA LYS A 49 1.94 -0.69 11.71
C LYS A 49 0.47 -1.02 11.98
N LEU A 50 0.26 -2.01 12.84
CA LEU A 50 -1.03 -2.42 13.38
C LEU A 50 -1.02 -2.20 14.90
N ARG A 51 -2.18 -2.18 15.54
CA ARG A 51 -2.23 -2.11 17.01
C ARG A 51 -1.56 -3.32 17.65
N GLU A 52 -1.71 -4.48 17.03
CA GLU A 52 -1.29 -5.77 17.56
C GLU A 52 0.21 -6.03 17.47
N ASN A 53 0.94 -5.32 16.59
CA ASN A 53 2.37 -5.47 16.43
C ASN A 53 3.18 -4.23 16.82
N LEU A 54 2.54 -3.11 17.20
CA LEU A 54 3.23 -1.83 17.38
C LEU A 54 4.41 -1.92 18.36
N GLU A 55 4.27 -2.70 19.43
CA GLU A 55 5.31 -2.92 20.44
C GLU A 55 6.55 -3.64 19.88
N GLU A 56 6.41 -4.39 18.79
CA GLU A 56 7.51 -5.10 18.13
C GLU A 56 8.26 -4.24 17.10
N MET A 57 7.73 -3.07 16.74
CA MET A 57 8.25 -2.28 15.62
C MET A 57 9.73 -1.91 15.79
N GLU A 58 10.13 -1.50 17.00
CA GLU A 58 11.53 -1.13 17.27
C GLU A 58 12.46 -2.34 17.19
N GLU A 59 12.07 -3.45 17.82
CA GLU A 59 12.82 -4.71 17.81
C GLU A 59 12.99 -5.22 16.38
N PHE A 60 11.91 -5.23 15.61
CA PHE A 60 11.90 -5.57 14.18
C PHE A 60 12.89 -4.71 13.39
N TRP A 61 12.83 -3.39 13.55
CA TRP A 61 13.70 -2.47 12.83
C TRP A 61 15.18 -2.69 13.18
N ARG A 62 15.51 -2.87 14.47
CA ARG A 62 16.88 -3.11 14.94
C ARG A 62 17.42 -4.43 14.39
N PHE A 63 16.64 -5.51 14.47
CA PHE A 63 17.03 -6.83 13.98
C PHE A 63 17.44 -6.79 12.50
N TRP A 64 16.59 -6.27 11.62
CA TRP A 64 16.86 -6.26 10.18
C TRP A 64 17.95 -5.26 9.76
N THR A 65 18.01 -4.11 10.43
CA THR A 65 19.09 -3.13 10.20
C THR A 65 20.44 -3.73 10.57
N SER A 66 20.54 -4.48 11.67
CA SER A 66 21.78 -5.18 12.07
C SER A 66 22.26 -6.20 11.04
N GLN A 67 21.34 -6.74 10.25
CA GLN A 67 21.64 -7.66 9.17
C GLN A 67 21.96 -6.95 7.86
N ASN A 68 22.00 -5.61 7.84
CA ASN A 68 22.21 -4.78 6.65
C ASN A 68 21.14 -5.05 5.57
N VAL A 69 19.88 -5.17 6.02
CA VAL A 69 18.67 -5.28 5.18
C VAL A 69 17.83 -4.03 5.39
N GLY A 70 17.32 -3.44 4.32
CA GLY A 70 16.48 -2.25 4.41
C GLY A 70 15.15 -2.54 5.10
N VAL A 71 14.62 -1.57 5.85
CA VAL A 71 13.34 -1.71 6.56
C VAL A 71 12.36 -0.65 6.07
N ILE A 72 11.18 -1.08 5.65
CA ILE A 72 10.08 -0.22 5.24
C ILE A 72 8.97 -0.32 6.30
N ILE A 73 8.72 0.77 7.01
CA ILE A 73 7.60 0.88 7.95
C ILE A 73 6.43 1.57 7.24
N GLN A 74 5.32 0.87 7.06
CA GLN A 74 4.13 1.40 6.40
C GLN A 74 3.00 1.69 7.38
N LYS A 75 2.20 2.69 7.05
CA LYS A 75 0.88 2.92 7.62
C LYS A 75 -0.07 1.79 7.19
N PHE A 76 -1.05 1.47 8.03
CA PHE A 76 -2.18 0.64 7.62
C PHE A 76 -3.10 1.40 6.67
N ASN A 77 -3.33 0.83 5.48
CA ASN A 77 -4.26 1.33 4.48
C ASN A 77 -5.58 0.55 4.61
N ASP A 78 -6.69 1.25 4.87
CA ASP A 78 -8.02 0.64 4.97
C ASP A 78 -8.79 0.62 3.64
N TYR A 79 -8.14 1.02 2.56
CA TYR A 79 -8.66 1.05 1.20
C TYR A 79 -9.96 1.84 1.07
N ALA A 80 -9.94 3.09 1.52
CA ALA A 80 -11.08 3.99 1.51
C ALA A 80 -12.29 3.43 2.29
N GLY A 81 -12.02 2.97 3.52
CA GLY A 81 -13.04 2.43 4.42
C GLY A 81 -13.54 1.01 4.09
N LYS A 82 -12.93 0.32 3.12
CA LYS A 82 -13.28 -1.08 2.78
C LYS A 82 -12.78 -2.09 3.82
N PHE A 83 -11.77 -1.73 4.60
CA PHE A 83 -11.27 -2.51 5.73
C PHE A 83 -11.53 -1.82 7.06
N LYS A 84 -11.44 -2.64 8.11
CA LYS A 84 -11.64 -2.31 9.52
C LYS A 84 -10.67 -1.21 10.01
N PRO A 85 -11.15 0.01 10.34
CA PRO A 85 -10.30 1.10 10.80
C PRO A 85 -9.70 0.83 12.19
N GLU A 86 -10.26 -0.11 12.98
CA GLU A 86 -9.77 -0.46 14.31
C GLU A 86 -8.35 -1.05 14.32
N LEU A 87 -7.87 -1.53 13.18
CA LEU A 87 -6.50 -2.01 13.01
C LEU A 87 -5.48 -0.86 12.95
N LYS A 88 -5.94 0.38 12.68
CA LYS A 88 -5.10 1.57 12.63
C LYS A 88 -4.63 1.94 14.04
N VAL A 89 -3.34 2.26 14.14
CA VAL A 89 -2.72 2.78 15.36
C VAL A 89 -3.23 4.21 15.65
N ALA A 90 -3.23 5.06 14.64
CA ALA A 90 -3.68 6.45 14.72
C ALA A 90 -4.09 6.95 13.33
N ASP A 91 -4.94 7.98 13.29
CA ASP A 91 -5.13 8.79 12.10
C ASP A 91 -3.95 9.74 11.94
N LEU A 92 -3.24 9.60 10.82
CA LEU A 92 -2.07 10.40 10.48
C LEU A 92 -2.37 11.40 9.35
N SER A 93 -3.65 11.54 8.97
CA SER A 93 -4.05 12.41 7.87
C SER A 93 -3.90 13.88 8.25
N PRO A 94 -3.34 14.72 7.36
CA PRO A 94 -3.30 16.15 7.60
C PRO A 94 -4.71 16.73 7.68
N LEU A 95 -4.87 17.74 8.55
CA LEU A 95 -6.15 18.43 8.78
C LEU A 95 -6.80 18.96 7.49
N ASN A 96 -5.97 19.47 6.57
CA ASN A 96 -6.44 20.02 5.31
C ASN A 96 -6.10 19.06 4.18
N ARG A 97 -7.13 18.56 3.49
CA ARG A 97 -6.95 17.74 2.31
C ARG A 97 -6.51 18.56 1.10
N THR A 98 -5.46 18.09 0.45
CA THR A 98 -4.97 18.60 -0.83
C THR A 98 -5.16 17.58 -1.95
N PHE A 99 -4.57 17.84 -3.12
CA PHE A 99 -4.50 16.84 -4.19
C PHE A 99 -3.87 15.53 -3.70
N CYS A 100 -4.31 14.43 -4.29
CA CYS A 100 -3.82 13.08 -4.03
C CYS A 100 -2.57 12.78 -4.86
N TRP A 101 -1.49 12.39 -4.19
CA TRP A 101 -0.24 11.98 -4.85
C TRP A 101 -0.39 10.71 -5.68
N HIS A 102 -1.22 9.77 -5.23
CA HIS A 102 -1.46 8.52 -5.95
C HIS A 102 -2.17 8.75 -7.28
N MET A 103 -3.20 9.60 -7.31
CA MET A 103 -3.90 9.89 -8.57
C MET A 103 -3.01 10.64 -9.57
N SER A 104 -2.07 11.44 -9.09
CA SER A 104 -1.14 12.17 -9.96
C SER A 104 -0.03 11.29 -10.57
N ARG A 105 0.19 10.06 -10.07
CA ARG A 105 1.38 9.25 -10.39
C ARG A 105 1.10 7.80 -10.73
N ASP A 106 0.03 7.24 -10.19
CA ASP A 106 -0.21 5.81 -10.23
C ASP A 106 -1.21 5.46 -11.35
N LEU A 107 -0.89 4.42 -12.13
CA LEU A 107 -1.84 3.69 -12.96
C LEU A 107 -2.05 2.32 -12.32
N THR A 108 -3.28 1.99 -11.95
CA THR A 108 -3.61 0.69 -11.35
C THR A 108 -4.21 -0.22 -12.41
N ILE A 109 -3.70 -1.45 -12.50
CA ILE A 109 -4.22 -2.48 -13.39
C ILE A 109 -4.54 -3.69 -12.52
N LEU A 110 -5.81 -4.11 -12.50
CA LEU A 110 -6.25 -5.31 -11.78
C LEU A 110 -5.84 -6.57 -12.54
N ALA A 111 -5.88 -7.72 -11.86
CA ALA A 111 -5.43 -8.99 -12.42
C ALA A 111 -6.20 -9.44 -13.68
N ASP A 112 -7.42 -8.95 -13.87
CA ASP A 112 -8.28 -9.21 -15.05
C ASP A 112 -8.16 -8.13 -16.14
N GLY A 113 -7.18 -7.23 -16.00
CA GLY A 113 -6.90 -6.14 -16.94
C GLY A 113 -7.75 -4.88 -16.74
N ARG A 114 -8.75 -4.90 -15.84
CA ARG A 114 -9.53 -3.69 -15.52
C ARG A 114 -8.63 -2.60 -14.95
N VAL A 115 -8.90 -1.36 -15.35
CA VAL A 115 -8.21 -0.16 -14.86
C VAL A 115 -9.22 0.67 -14.07
N PRO A 116 -9.17 0.66 -12.74
CA PRO A 116 -9.93 1.59 -11.92
C PRO A 116 -9.32 3.00 -11.94
N VAL A 117 -10.10 3.98 -11.48
CA VAL A 117 -9.63 5.36 -11.29
C VAL A 117 -8.47 5.45 -10.28
N CYS A 118 -8.43 4.57 -9.28
CA CYS A 118 -7.46 4.64 -8.19
C CYS A 118 -7.15 3.25 -7.62
N ARG A 119 -5.93 3.07 -7.09
CA ARG A 119 -5.47 1.85 -6.40
C ARG A 119 -6.31 1.42 -5.19
N GLN A 120 -7.05 2.36 -4.58
CA GLN A 120 -7.95 2.04 -3.47
C GLN A 120 -9.17 1.23 -3.94
N ASP A 121 -9.46 1.24 -5.23
CA ASP A 121 -10.59 0.57 -5.86
C ASP A 121 -10.26 -0.85 -6.33
N PHE A 122 -9.79 -1.69 -5.40
CA PHE A 122 -9.29 -3.03 -5.76
C PHE A 122 -10.37 -4.00 -6.27
N ASP A 123 -11.65 -3.73 -6.01
CA ASP A 123 -12.80 -4.49 -6.56
C ASP A 123 -13.25 -3.94 -7.93
N GLY A 124 -12.72 -2.79 -8.35
CA GLY A 124 -12.97 -2.16 -9.64
C GLY A 124 -14.36 -1.54 -9.76
N PHE A 125 -14.94 -1.04 -8.67
CA PHE A 125 -16.24 -0.37 -8.68
C PHE A 125 -16.32 0.78 -9.71
N LYS A 126 -15.27 1.58 -9.82
CA LYS A 126 -15.13 2.68 -10.78
C LYS A 126 -14.03 2.36 -11.80
N THR A 127 -14.31 1.36 -12.63
CA THR A 127 -13.45 0.98 -13.76
C THR A 127 -13.65 1.93 -14.95
N VAL A 128 -12.54 2.41 -15.54
CA VAL A 128 -12.54 3.28 -16.73
C VAL A 128 -12.24 2.54 -18.04
N GLY A 129 -11.66 1.34 -17.96
CA GLY A 129 -11.36 0.53 -19.14
C GLY A 129 -10.73 -0.81 -18.78
N ASN A 130 -10.35 -1.59 -19.79
CA ASN A 130 -9.67 -2.88 -19.60
C ASN A 130 -8.55 -3.04 -20.64
N LEU A 131 -7.29 -3.21 -20.21
CA LEU A 131 -6.13 -3.30 -21.10
C LEU A 131 -6.03 -4.61 -21.90
N VAL A 132 -6.93 -5.56 -21.67
CA VAL A 132 -7.11 -6.73 -22.55
C VAL A 132 -7.77 -6.32 -23.87
N SER A 133 -8.66 -5.32 -23.86
CA SER A 133 -9.43 -4.89 -25.04
C SER A 133 -9.16 -3.46 -25.48
N ASP A 134 -8.82 -2.57 -24.54
CA ASP A 134 -8.59 -1.15 -24.76
C ASP A 134 -7.10 -0.85 -24.91
N SER A 135 -6.76 0.15 -25.72
CA SER A 135 -5.40 0.69 -25.74
C SER A 135 -5.13 1.54 -24.49
N ILE A 136 -3.87 1.54 -24.02
CA ILE A 136 -3.46 2.37 -22.88
C ILE A 136 -3.77 3.86 -23.10
N SER A 137 -3.63 4.36 -24.33
CA SER A 137 -3.95 5.75 -24.67
C SER A 137 -5.45 6.06 -24.52
N SER A 138 -6.33 5.12 -24.88
CA SER A 138 -7.78 5.27 -24.69
C SER A 138 -8.12 5.32 -23.20
N VAL A 139 -7.58 4.39 -22.42
CA VAL A 139 -7.78 4.34 -20.96
C VAL A 139 -7.26 5.62 -20.29
N TRP A 140 -6.09 6.11 -20.72
CA TRP A 140 -5.49 7.33 -20.18
C TRP A 140 -6.36 8.57 -20.41
N LYS A 141 -6.94 8.72 -21.60
CA LYS A 141 -7.90 9.81 -21.90
C LYS A 141 -9.14 9.74 -21.02
N LYS A 142 -9.60 8.54 -20.66
CA LYS A 142 -10.74 8.35 -19.75
C LYS A 142 -10.38 8.66 -18.29
N LEU A 143 -9.10 8.57 -17.91
CA LEU A 143 -8.59 8.94 -16.57
C LEU A 143 -8.39 10.45 -16.41
N GLU A 144 -8.09 11.16 -17.50
CA GLU A 144 -7.73 12.58 -17.50
C GLU A 144 -8.70 13.49 -16.72
N PRO A 145 -10.05 13.36 -16.82
CA PRO A 145 -10.95 14.18 -16.02
C PRO A 145 -10.74 14.02 -14.50
N TYR A 146 -10.49 12.79 -14.04
CA TYR A 146 -10.25 12.50 -12.62
C TYR A 146 -8.93 13.10 -12.13
N TYR A 147 -7.90 13.10 -12.97
CA TYR A 147 -6.61 13.69 -12.65
C TYR A 147 -6.65 15.23 -12.63
N ILE A 148 -7.38 15.84 -13.56
CA ILE A 148 -7.62 17.28 -13.58
C ILE A 148 -8.35 17.72 -12.32
N GLU A 149 -9.42 17.03 -11.93
CA GLU A 149 -10.16 17.36 -10.70
C GLU A 149 -9.30 17.19 -9.44
N ASN A 150 -8.50 16.12 -9.39
CA ASN A 150 -7.53 15.91 -8.32
C ASN A 150 -6.54 17.07 -8.21
N TYR A 151 -5.95 17.50 -9.33
CA TYR A 151 -4.98 18.59 -9.37
C TYR A 151 -5.56 19.91 -8.84
N TYR A 152 -6.79 20.25 -9.24
CA TYR A 152 -7.48 21.44 -8.77
C TYR A 152 -8.05 21.30 -7.34
N ASN A 153 -7.80 20.20 -6.65
CA ASN A 153 -8.30 19.90 -5.30
C ASN A 153 -9.81 20.13 -5.16
N LYS A 154 -10.59 19.78 -6.20
CA LYS A 154 -12.04 20.01 -6.22
C LYS A 154 -12.83 19.14 -5.23
N TRP A 155 -12.14 18.21 -4.59
CA TRP A 155 -12.59 17.42 -3.45
C TRP A 155 -13.42 18.21 -2.40
N ASN A 156 -13.08 19.46 -2.13
CA ASN A 156 -13.78 20.26 -1.11
C ASN A 156 -15.21 20.70 -1.52
N ASN A 157 -15.64 20.48 -2.77
CA ASN A 157 -16.90 21.02 -3.29
C ASN A 157 -17.83 19.96 -3.90
N ASP A 158 -17.30 18.86 -4.47
CA ASP A 158 -18.11 17.79 -5.07
C ASP A 158 -17.28 16.49 -5.23
N ASN A 159 -17.78 15.38 -4.67
CA ASN A 159 -17.18 14.04 -4.78
C ASN A 159 -17.88 13.14 -5.80
N SER A 160 -18.79 13.69 -6.60
CA SER A 160 -19.63 12.95 -7.55
C SER A 160 -18.84 12.08 -8.53
N LEU A 161 -17.64 12.52 -8.96
CA LEU A 161 -16.83 11.74 -9.90
C LEU A 161 -16.19 10.50 -9.26
N ASN A 162 -15.69 10.60 -8.03
CA ASN A 162 -15.08 9.47 -7.33
C ASN A 162 -15.48 9.39 -5.85
N PRO A 163 -16.58 8.67 -5.54
CA PRO A 163 -17.05 8.47 -4.17
C PRO A 163 -16.02 7.81 -3.24
N LEU A 164 -15.06 7.04 -3.78
CA LEU A 164 -14.02 6.40 -2.96
C LEU A 164 -13.10 7.41 -2.30
N CYS A 165 -13.00 8.61 -2.86
CA CYS A 165 -12.22 9.64 -2.23
C CYS A 165 -12.79 9.97 -0.85
N GLU A 166 -14.13 9.84 -0.63
CA GLU A 166 -14.90 10.24 0.59
C GLU A 166 -14.23 9.75 1.87
N PHE A 167 -13.85 8.48 1.87
CA PHE A 167 -13.31 7.76 3.02
C PHE A 167 -11.82 7.46 2.90
N CYS A 168 -11.13 8.05 1.91
CA CYS A 168 -9.73 7.79 1.64
C CYS A 168 -8.81 8.69 2.47
N ASP A 169 -7.87 8.09 3.20
CA ASP A 169 -6.82 8.79 3.93
C ASP A 169 -5.42 8.59 3.30
N GLU A 170 -5.34 8.09 2.07
CA GLU A 170 -4.05 7.80 1.40
C GLU A 170 -3.55 8.97 0.54
N TRP A 171 -4.35 10.03 0.38
CA TRP A 171 -4.08 11.12 -0.57
C TRP A 171 -2.75 11.85 -0.33
N TYR A 172 -2.30 11.98 0.91
CA TYR A 172 -1.06 12.66 1.28
C TYR A 172 0.15 11.72 1.34
N VAL A 173 -0.07 10.40 1.26
CA VAL A 173 1.01 9.42 1.40
C VAL A 173 1.84 9.44 0.12
N PHE A 174 3.14 9.68 0.29
CA PHE A 174 4.10 9.65 -0.81
C PHE A 174 5.08 8.52 -0.57
N ASN A 175 4.93 7.43 -1.32
CA ASN A 175 5.90 6.33 -1.34
C ASN A 175 6.89 6.57 -2.49
N PHE A 176 8.19 6.49 -2.20
CA PHE A 176 9.28 6.55 -3.19
C PHE A 176 9.54 5.17 -3.79
#